data_AF-A0A535FI00-F1
#
_entry.id   AF-A0A535FI00-F1
#
_cell.length_a   1.000
_cell.length_b   1.000
_cell.length_c   1.000
_cell.angle_alpha   90.00
_cell.angle_beta   90.00
_cell.angle_gamma   90.00
#
_symmetry.space_group_name_H-M   'P 1'
#
loop_
_entity.id
_entity.type
_entity.pdbx_description
1 polymer ?
#
loop_
_entity_poly.entity_id
_entity_poly.type
_entity_poly.pdbx_seq_one_letter_code
_entity_poly.pdbx_strand_id
1 'polypeptide(L)'
;MNTLLTACKNSLGEEHPDIYPVLAKLRGVCYCQSQHEKATTVAQQILALQERTLGPDHPALIDILKRLGDMAREEDDFQGAEPYIRRAIHIAEQLPE
;
A
#
# COMPACT_ATOMS: atom_id res chain seq x y z
N MET A 1 2.07 18.17 -5.99
CA MET A 1 2.18 16.69 -6.01
C MET A 1 1.14 16.01 -6.89
N ASN A 2 -0.10 16.51 -7.01
CA ASN A 2 -1.14 15.89 -7.84
C ASN A 2 -0.85 15.85 -9.35
N THR A 3 -0.04 16.76 -9.89
CA THR A 3 0.28 16.82 -11.32
C THR A 3 1.09 15.64 -11.83
N LEU A 4 2.02 15.11 -11.03
CA LEU A 4 2.82 13.93 -11.40
C LEU A 4 1.98 12.65 -11.44
N LEU A 5 1.11 12.46 -10.45
CA LEU A 5 0.23 11.28 -10.43
C LEU A 5 -0.73 11.27 -11.63
N THR A 6 -1.35 12.41 -11.93
CA THR A 6 -2.25 12.53 -13.10
C THR A 6 -1.50 12.31 -14.42
N ALA A 7 -0.28 12.84 -14.56
CA ALA A 7 0.53 12.64 -15.75
C ALA A 7 0.94 11.16 -15.93
N CYS A 8 1.35 10.48 -14.86
CA CYS A 8 1.69 9.06 -14.90
C CYS A 8 0.45 8.20 -15.20
N LYS A 9 -0.70 8.46 -14.55
CA LYS A 9 -1.96 7.76 -14.81
C LYS A 9 -2.41 7.87 -16.27
N ASN A 10 -2.32 9.08 -16.84
CA ASN A 10 -2.74 9.31 -18.23
C ASN A 10 -1.76 8.74 -19.26
N SER A 11 -0.46 8.75 -18.97
CA SER A 11 0.57 8.32 -19.92
C SER A 11 0.83 6.81 -19.88
N LEU A 12 0.74 6.21 -18.70
CA LEU A 12 1.13 4.81 -18.46
C LEU A 12 -0.07 3.91 -18.16
N GLY A 13 -1.25 4.50 -17.90
CA GLY A 13 -2.43 3.80 -17.38
C GLY A 13 -2.38 3.70 -15.86
N GLU A 14 -3.55 3.67 -15.20
CA GLU A 14 -3.65 3.69 -13.72
C GLU A 14 -2.98 2.50 -13.02
N GLU A 15 -2.65 1.46 -13.78
CA GLU A 15 -2.17 0.17 -13.31
C GLU A 15 -0.69 -0.06 -13.65
N HIS A 16 0.03 0.96 -14.13
CA HIS A 16 1.43 0.78 -14.49
C HIS A 16 2.32 0.67 -13.23
N PRO A 17 3.24 -0.30 -13.14
CA PRO A 17 4.15 -0.45 -12.00
C PRO A 17 4.94 0.82 -11.66
N ASP A 18 5.30 1.64 -12.65
CA ASP A 18 6.00 2.92 -12.46
C ASP A 18 5.19 3.99 -11.71
N ILE A 19 3.89 3.75 -11.47
CA ILE A 19 3.06 4.60 -10.61
C ILE A 19 3.35 4.33 -9.13
N TYR A 20 3.85 3.14 -8.77
CA TYR A 20 4.15 2.75 -7.40
C TYR A 20 5.02 3.77 -6.64
N PRO A 21 6.18 4.23 -7.17
CA PRO A 21 7.03 5.19 -6.46
C PRO A 21 6.34 6.53 -6.23
N VAL A 22 5.43 6.93 -7.13
CA VAL A 22 4.65 8.18 -7.01
C VAL A 22 3.61 8.04 -5.90
N LEU A 23 2.87 6.93 -5.86
CA LEU A 23 1.90 6.64 -4.80
C LEU A 23 2.59 6.49 -3.43
N ALA A 24 3.75 5.82 -3.37
CA ALA A 24 4.50 5.67 -2.12
C ALA A 24 4.93 7.02 -1.53
N LYS A 25 5.36 7.96 -2.39
CA LYS A 25 5.66 9.34 -1.98
C LYS A 25 4.39 10.08 -1.53
N LEU A 26 3.29 9.94 -2.26
CA LEU A 26 2.00 10.56 -1.90
C LEU A 26 1.52 10.08 -0.53
N ARG A 27 1.53 8.78 -0.28
CA ARG A 27 1.20 8.18 1.03
C ARG A 27 2.03 8.80 2.14
N GLY A 28 3.37 8.89 1.95
CA GLY A 28 4.27 9.47 2.95
C GLY A 28 3.94 10.94 3.26
N VAL A 29 3.63 11.73 2.23
CA VAL A 29 3.24 13.13 2.43
C VAL A 29 1.88 13.27 3.10
N CYS A 30 0.89 12.45 2.73
CA CYS A 30 -0.41 12.43 3.41
C CYS A 30 -0.27 12.07 4.89
N TYR A 31 0.58 11.08 5.19
CA TYR A 31 0.87 10.68 6.56
C TYR A 31 1.53 11.81 7.38
N CYS A 32 2.55 12.48 6.83
CA CYS A 32 3.19 13.63 7.50
C CYS A 32 2.25 14.83 7.67
N GLN A 33 1.16 14.91 6.90
CA GLN A 33 0.14 15.95 7.02
C GLN A 33 -1.04 15.54 7.91
N SER A 34 -0.93 14.42 8.64
CA SER A 34 -2.01 13.85 9.45
C SER A 34 -3.30 13.59 8.65
N GLN A 35 -3.17 13.37 7.34
CA GLN A 35 -4.28 12.99 6.46
C GLN A 35 -4.34 11.46 6.39
N HIS A 36 -4.62 10.83 7.52
CA HIS A 36 -4.56 9.38 7.70
C HIS A 36 -5.50 8.63 6.74
N GLU A 37 -6.75 9.08 6.58
CA GLU A 37 -7.71 8.48 5.64
C GLU A 37 -7.18 8.45 4.18
N LYS A 38 -6.56 9.54 3.73
CA LYS A 38 -5.94 9.60 2.40
C LYS A 38 -4.70 8.72 2.32
N ALA A 39 -3.88 8.68 3.36
CA ALA A 39 -2.73 7.79 3.41
C ALA A 39 -3.14 6.31 3.29
N THR A 40 -4.19 5.91 4.01
CA THR A 40 -4.78 4.56 3.93
C THR A 40 -5.31 4.26 2.55
N THR A 41 -6.08 5.18 1.95
CA THR A 41 -6.60 5.02 0.58
C THR A 41 -5.47 4.82 -0.44
N VAL A 42 -4.40 5.61 -0.34
CA VAL A 42 -3.24 5.48 -1.23
C VAL A 42 -2.49 4.17 -0.96
N ALA A 43 -2.38 3.73 0.28
CA ALA A 43 -1.76 2.45 0.64
C ALA A 43 -2.56 1.25 0.08
N GLN A 44 -3.90 1.31 0.07
CA GLN A 44 -4.75 0.29 -0.55
C GLN A 44 -4.58 0.25 -2.08
N GLN A 45 -4.45 1.42 -2.72
CA GLN A 45 -4.15 1.48 -4.16
C GLN A 45 -2.79 0.84 -4.49
N ILE A 46 -1.78 1.09 -3.65
CA ILE A 46 -0.47 0.45 -3.77
C ILE A 46 -0.58 -1.07 -3.64
N LEU A 47 -1.31 -1.56 -2.64
CA LEU A 47 -1.53 -3.00 -2.44
C LEU A 47 -2.17 -3.63 -3.68
N ALA A 48 -3.27 -3.08 -4.19
CA ALA A 48 -3.96 -3.60 -5.37
C ALA A 48 -3.07 -3.63 -6.62
N LEU A 49 -2.26 -2.58 -6.82
CA LEU A 49 -1.30 -2.50 -7.93
C LEU A 49 -0.24 -3.61 -7.84
N GLN A 50 0.36 -3.79 -6.65
CA GLN A 50 1.38 -4.81 -6.44
C GLN A 50 0.81 -6.22 -6.53
N GLU A 51 -0.39 -6.48 -6.01
CA GLU A 51 -1.07 -7.77 -6.12
C GLU A 51 -1.31 -8.18 -7.58
N ARG A 52 -1.74 -7.23 -8.42
CA ARG A 52 -1.93 -7.49 -9.85
C ARG A 52 -0.61 -7.72 -10.59
N THR A 53 0.45 -7.01 -10.20
CA THR A 53 1.74 -7.07 -10.88
C THR A 53 2.55 -8.30 -10.49
N LEU A 54 2.52 -8.67 -9.20
CA LEU A 54 3.41 -9.67 -8.61
C LEU A 54 2.70 -10.95 -8.17
N GLY A 55 1.37 -10.90 -8.04
CA GLY A 55 0.55 -11.96 -7.44
C GLY A 55 0.22 -11.68 -5.97
N PRO A 56 -0.87 -12.28 -5.45
CA PRO A 56 -1.42 -11.99 -4.12
C PRO A 56 -0.57 -12.49 -2.94
N ASP A 57 0.37 -13.40 -3.18
CA ASP A 57 1.22 -14.02 -2.16
C ASP A 57 2.70 -13.63 -2.31
N HIS A 58 2.98 -12.57 -3.08
CA HIS A 58 4.36 -12.17 -3.31
C HIS A 58 4.98 -11.52 -2.05
N PRO A 59 6.21 -11.87 -1.64
CA PRO A 59 6.88 -11.32 -0.46
C PRO A 59 6.92 -9.78 -0.39
N ALA A 60 7.03 -9.10 -1.54
CA ALA A 60 6.99 -7.63 -1.62
C ALA A 60 5.70 -7.00 -1.06
N LEU A 61 4.61 -7.78 -0.90
CA LEU A 61 3.36 -7.30 -0.31
C LEU A 61 3.44 -7.17 1.21
N ILE A 62 4.37 -7.86 1.88
CA ILE A 62 4.53 -7.84 3.34
C ILE A 62 4.67 -6.41 3.85
N ASP A 63 5.50 -5.59 3.18
CA ASP A 63 5.75 -4.21 3.60
C ASP A 63 4.52 -3.31 3.51
N ILE A 64 3.70 -3.46 2.46
CA ILE A 64 2.50 -2.63 2.32
C ILE A 64 1.38 -3.10 3.24
N LEU A 65 1.24 -4.41 3.46
CA LEU A 65 0.29 -5.00 4.40
C LEU A 65 0.60 -4.57 5.84
N LYS A 66 1.87 -4.61 6.25
CA LYS A 66 2.28 -4.11 7.58
C LYS A 66 1.95 -2.64 7.76
N ARG A 67 2.21 -1.81 6.75
CA ARG A 67 1.89 -0.37 6.79
C ARG A 67 0.39 -0.11 6.91
N LEU A 68 -0.44 -0.89 6.22
CA LEU A 68 -1.89 -0.80 6.35
C LEU A 68 -2.37 -1.20 7.75
N GLY A 69 -1.77 -2.25 8.32
CA GLY A 69 -2.03 -2.65 9.72
C GLY A 69 -1.61 -1.59 10.73
N ASP A 70 -0.44 -0.96 10.56
CA ASP A 70 0.03 0.13 11.41
C ASP A 70 -0.88 1.36 11.31
N MET A 71 -1.29 1.75 10.11
CA MET A 71 -2.21 2.86 9.89
C MET A 71 -3.58 2.61 10.54
N ALA A 72 -4.13 1.39 10.41
CA ALA A 72 -5.39 1.04 11.05
C ALA A 72 -5.28 1.06 12.58
N ARG A 73 -4.14 0.61 13.13
CA ARG A 73 -3.86 0.68 14.57
C ARG A 73 -3.75 2.12 15.10
N GLU A 74 -3.16 3.03 14.33
CA GLU A 74 -3.07 4.45 14.69
C GLU A 74 -4.44 5.15 14.73
N GLU A 75 -5.42 4.63 13.98
CA GLU A 75 -6.82 5.07 13.98
C GLU A 75 -7.70 4.31 15.00
N ASP A 76 -7.09 3.55 15.93
CA ASP A 76 -7.77 2.66 16.88
C ASP A 76 -8.66 1.57 16.22
N ASP A 77 -8.50 1.33 14.91
CA ASP A 77 -9.18 0.27 14.16
C ASP A 77 -8.38 -1.04 14.20
N PHE A 78 -8.37 -1.66 15.37
CA PHE A 78 -7.71 -2.96 15.57
C PHE A 78 -8.37 -4.09 14.75
N GLN A 79 -9.67 -3.99 14.49
CA GLN A 79 -10.40 -4.98 13.70
C GLN A 79 -10.01 -4.92 12.22
N GLY A 80 -9.81 -3.73 11.67
CA GLY A 80 -9.28 -3.52 10.32
C GLY A 80 -7.78 -3.83 10.21
N ALA A 81 -7.01 -3.69 11.28
CA ALA A 81 -5.57 -3.98 11.28
C ALA A 81 -5.27 -5.48 11.20
N GLU A 82 -6.00 -6.31 11.95
CA GLU A 82 -5.77 -7.76 12.06
C GLU A 82 -5.64 -8.49 10.70
N PRO A 83 -6.56 -8.33 9.72
CA PRO A 83 -6.48 -9.06 8.46
C PRO A 83 -5.21 -8.73 7.66
N TYR A 84 -4.74 -7.48 7.70
CA TYR A 84 -3.50 -7.10 7.01
C TYR A 84 -2.27 -7.76 7.64
N ILE A 85 -2.20 -7.75 8.98
CA ILE A 85 -1.07 -8.35 9.71
C ILE A 85 -1.07 -9.88 9.55
N ARG A 86 -2.23 -10.53 9.67
CA ARG A 86 -2.35 -11.98 9.45
C ARG A 86 -1.88 -12.38 8.07
N ARG A 87 -2.25 -11.62 7.05
CA ARG A 87 -1.83 -11.90 5.68
C ARG A 87 -0.32 -11.68 5.48
N ALA A 88 0.24 -10.63 6.09
CA ALA A 88 1.69 -10.41 6.06
C ALA A 88 2.46 -11.58 6.70
N ILE A 89 1.97 -12.10 7.82
CA ILE A 89 2.53 -13.29 8.48
C ILE A 89 2.43 -14.51 7.57
N HIS A 90 1.25 -14.77 7.00
CA HIS A 90 1.04 -15.91 6.10
C HIS A 90 2.03 -15.91 4.94
N ILE A 91 2.24 -14.76 4.28
CA ILE A 91 3.20 -14.65 3.18
C ILE A 91 4.63 -14.89 3.69
N ALA A 92 5.00 -14.34 4.85
CA ALA A 92 6.32 -14.52 5.44
C ALA A 92 6.60 -15.99 5.78
N GLU A 93 5.61 -16.75 6.24
CA GLU A 93 5.72 -18.19 6.55
C GLU A 93 5.97 -19.06 5.31
N GLN A 94 5.64 -18.57 4.11
CA GLN A 94 5.90 -19.30 2.86
C GLN A 94 7.32 -19.06 2.32
N LEU A 95 8.09 -18.12 2.89
CA LEU A 95 9.44 -17.83 2.44
C LEU A 95 10.43 -18.86 3.02
N PRO A 96 11.36 -19.37 2.19
CA PRO A 96 12.43 -20.21 2.71
C PRO A 96 13.35 -19.41 3.66
N GLU A 97 13.84 -20.07 4.70
CA GLU A 97 14.81 -19.54 5.67
C GLU A 97 16.16 -19.14 5.02
#